data_AF-A0A962SGM2-F1
#
_entry.id   AF-A0A962SGM2-F1
#
_cell.length_a   1.000
_cell.length_b   1.000
_cell.length_c   1.000
_cell.angle_alpha   90.00
_cell.angle_beta   90.00
_cell.angle_gamma   90.00
#
_symmetry.space_group_name_H-M   'P 1'
#
loop_
_entity.id
_entity.type
_entity.pdbx_description
1 polymer ?
#
loop_
_entity_poly.entity_id
_entity_poly.type
_entity_poly.pdbx_seq_one_letter_code
_entity_poly.pdbx_strand_id
1 'polypeptide(L)'
;NLRETGESILPGLAAQEVTAAYAGLRPATEDKGYRIRADLARGLVTVGGIRSTGLSAALGIARHVAGLVGRAPREPQHWPQMPMLAQAGPRDWQAAGNGGILCHCELVTRREIEAALNAPAPARSIAGLKRRTRVTMGRCQGFGCTAALAKLTEARFTQPMTCGDKDGD
;
A
#
# COMPACT_ATOMS: atom_id res chain seq x y z
N ASN A 1 -4.51 24.45 -14.18
CA ASN A 1 -4.37 22.98 -14.40
C ASN A 1 -3.23 22.45 -13.50
N LEU A 2 -3.28 21.22 -12.96
CA LEU A 2 -2.19 20.67 -12.12
C LEU A 2 -0.84 20.65 -12.85
N ARG A 3 -0.87 20.39 -14.16
CA ARG A 3 0.34 20.36 -14.99
C ARG A 3 0.98 21.75 -15.10
N GLU A 4 0.19 22.77 -15.46
CA GLU A 4 0.64 24.17 -15.52
C GLU A 4 1.23 24.65 -14.18
N THR A 5 0.59 24.32 -13.06
CA THR A 5 1.12 24.67 -11.72
C THR A 5 2.43 23.95 -11.41
N GLY A 6 2.58 22.69 -11.84
CA GLY A 6 3.86 21.98 -11.70
C GLY A 6 4.97 22.61 -12.53
N GLU A 7 4.67 22.95 -13.79
CA GLU A 7 5.62 23.58 -14.72
C GLU A 7 6.05 24.98 -14.25
N SER A 8 5.17 25.75 -13.61
CA SER A 8 5.54 27.05 -13.06
C SER A 8 6.46 26.96 -11.84
N ILE A 9 6.31 25.91 -11.01
CA ILE A 9 7.18 25.67 -9.85
C ILE A 9 8.54 25.10 -10.30
N LEU A 10 8.53 24.16 -11.25
CA LEU A 10 9.73 23.50 -11.77
C LEU A 10 9.64 23.32 -13.30
N PRO A 11 10.17 24.26 -14.10
CA PRO A 11 10.03 24.24 -15.56
C PRO A 11 10.51 22.97 -16.26
N GLY A 12 11.51 22.29 -15.69
CA GLY A 12 12.01 21.01 -16.23
C GLY A 12 10.97 19.89 -16.27
N LEU A 13 9.87 20.00 -15.51
CA LEU A 13 8.75 19.04 -15.54
C LEU A 13 7.98 19.07 -16.86
N ALA A 14 8.00 20.17 -17.61
CA ALA A 14 7.30 20.28 -18.89
C ALA A 14 7.77 19.23 -19.90
N ALA A 15 9.05 18.82 -19.81
CA ALA A 15 9.67 17.81 -20.65
C ALA A 15 9.52 16.37 -20.11
N GLN A 16 8.88 16.18 -18.94
CA GLN A 16 8.74 14.87 -18.33
C GLN A 16 7.37 14.25 -18.63
N GLU A 17 7.36 12.95 -18.88
CA GLU A 17 6.13 12.19 -19.07
C GLU A 17 5.45 11.88 -17.72
N VAL A 18 4.12 11.96 -17.68
CA VAL A 18 3.33 11.49 -16.54
C VAL A 18 3.25 9.97 -16.59
N THR A 19 4.02 9.31 -15.74
CA THR A 19 4.09 7.83 -15.71
C THR A 19 2.94 7.18 -14.96
N ALA A 20 2.29 7.90 -14.05
CA ALA A 20 1.12 7.42 -13.31
C ALA A 20 0.26 8.58 -12.80
N ALA A 21 -1.05 8.35 -12.71
CA ALA A 21 -1.99 9.23 -12.04
C ALA A 21 -2.87 8.41 -11.09
N TYR A 22 -3.24 9.00 -9.97
CA TYR A 22 -4.13 8.39 -9.00
C TYR A 22 -5.09 9.43 -8.42
N ALA A 23 -6.25 8.97 -8.01
CA ALA A 23 -7.23 9.76 -7.28
C ALA A 23 -7.60 9.02 -6.00
N GLY A 24 -7.94 9.77 -4.96
CA GLY A 24 -8.38 9.23 -3.69
C GLY A 24 -9.55 10.01 -3.15
N LEU A 25 -10.49 9.31 -2.52
CA LEU A 25 -11.61 9.94 -1.81
C LEU A 25 -11.20 10.18 -0.37
N ARG A 26 -11.50 11.39 0.13
CA ARG A 26 -11.41 11.69 1.56
C ARG A 26 -12.78 11.45 2.17
N PRO A 27 -12.89 10.74 3.31
CA PRO A 27 -14.17 10.57 4.00
C PRO A 27 -14.51 11.85 4.77
N ALA A 28 -14.69 12.95 4.02
CA ALA A 28 -15.06 14.25 4.55
C ALA A 28 -16.56 14.29 4.85
N THR A 29 -16.91 15.08 5.85
CA THR A 29 -18.29 15.37 6.25
C THR A 29 -18.53 16.88 6.19
N GLU A 30 -19.79 17.29 6.39
CA GLU A 30 -20.19 18.69 6.56
C GLU A 30 -19.44 19.36 7.72
N ASP A 31 -19.06 18.58 8.73
CA ASP A 31 -18.27 19.00 9.88
C ASP A 31 -16.75 18.80 9.63
N LYS A 32 -15.92 19.69 10.20
CA LYS A 32 -14.47 19.62 10.13
C LYS A 32 -13.84 18.65 11.15
N GLY A 33 -14.56 18.24 12.18
CA GLY A 33 -14.09 17.34 13.24
C GLY A 33 -14.21 15.85 12.91
N TYR A 34 -13.64 15.01 13.78
CA TYR A 34 -13.85 13.56 13.71
C TYR A 34 -15.28 13.21 14.11
N ARG A 35 -15.87 12.24 13.42
CA ARG A 35 -17.23 11.76 13.63
C ARG A 35 -17.15 10.35 14.21
N ILE A 36 -16.88 10.27 15.50
CA ILE A 36 -16.77 9.02 16.24
C ILE A 36 -17.97 8.89 17.16
N ARG A 37 -18.79 7.85 16.97
CA ARG A 37 -20.02 7.62 17.72
C ARG A 37 -20.20 6.14 18.03
N ALA A 38 -20.68 5.84 19.23
CA ALA A 38 -21.04 4.50 19.65
C ALA A 38 -22.56 4.38 19.82
N ASP A 39 -23.14 3.36 19.19
CA ASP A 39 -24.50 2.89 19.39
C ASP A 39 -24.39 1.47 19.96
N LEU A 40 -24.18 1.41 21.28
CA LEU A 40 -23.91 0.15 21.98
C LEU A 40 -25.14 -0.75 22.04
N ALA A 41 -26.35 -0.18 21.99
CA ALA A 41 -27.59 -0.95 21.89
C ALA A 41 -27.61 -1.81 20.61
N ARG A 42 -26.97 -1.33 19.54
CA ARG A 42 -26.81 -2.06 18.26
C ARG A 42 -25.45 -2.74 18.11
N GLY A 43 -24.58 -2.65 19.12
CA GLY A 43 -23.21 -3.17 19.05
C GLY A 43 -22.34 -2.49 17.99
N LEU A 44 -22.61 -1.23 17.64
CA LEU A 44 -21.97 -0.52 16.54
C LEU A 44 -21.12 0.66 17.04
N VAL A 45 -19.93 0.82 16.46
CA VAL A 45 -19.15 2.07 16.56
C VAL A 45 -18.83 2.56 15.17
N THR A 46 -19.19 3.81 14.89
CA THR A 46 -18.86 4.49 13.63
C THR A 46 -17.67 5.39 13.85
N VAL A 47 -16.68 5.31 12.96
CA VAL A 47 -15.46 6.11 12.98
C VAL A 47 -15.29 6.77 11.61
N GLY A 48 -15.67 8.04 11.50
CA GLY A 48 -15.69 8.79 10.24
C GLY A 48 -15.15 10.22 10.38
N GLY A 49 -15.20 11.00 9.28
CA GLY A 49 -14.71 12.39 9.27
C GLY A 49 -13.18 12.51 9.35
N ILE A 50 -12.45 11.40 9.18
CA ILE A 50 -11.00 11.36 9.28
C ILE A 50 -10.38 11.77 7.95
N ARG A 51 -9.84 12.99 7.87
CA ARG A 51 -9.22 13.54 6.65
C ARG A 51 -7.72 13.22 6.59
N SER A 52 -6.86 14.24 6.57
CA SER A 52 -5.40 14.10 6.43
C SER A 52 -4.71 13.46 7.64
N THR A 53 -5.40 13.41 8.79
CA THR A 53 -4.83 12.95 10.06
C THR A 53 -5.03 11.47 10.33
N GLY A 54 -5.56 10.69 9.39
CA GLY A 54 -5.88 9.28 9.63
C GLY A 54 -4.70 8.44 10.11
N LEU A 55 -3.51 8.69 9.57
CA LEU A 55 -2.30 8.01 10.02
C LEU A 55 -1.77 8.57 11.35
N SER A 56 -1.61 9.89 11.46
CA SER A 56 -1.03 10.53 12.64
C SER A 56 -1.90 10.41 13.89
N ALA A 57 -3.23 10.34 13.74
CA ALA A 57 -4.16 10.19 14.84
C ALA A 57 -4.61 8.75 15.10
N ALA A 58 -4.15 7.76 14.32
CA ALA A 58 -4.65 6.39 14.35
C ALA A 58 -4.69 5.78 15.78
N LEU A 59 -3.59 5.89 16.52
CA LEU A 59 -3.50 5.35 17.88
C LEU A 59 -4.39 6.09 18.87
N GLY A 60 -4.51 7.41 18.73
CA GLY A 60 -5.40 8.22 19.56
C GLY A 60 -6.88 7.89 19.32
N ILE A 61 -7.26 7.71 18.04
CA ILE A 61 -8.59 7.27 17.63
C ILE A 61 -8.88 5.87 18.20
N ALA A 62 -7.93 4.94 18.09
CA ALA A 62 -8.09 3.59 18.63
C ALA A 62 -8.31 3.59 20.15
N ARG A 63 -7.52 4.38 20.91
CA ARG A 63 -7.72 4.53 22.37
C ARG A 63 -9.07 5.15 22.71
N HIS A 64 -9.49 6.18 21.97
CA HIS A 64 -10.78 6.82 22.17
C HIS A 64 -11.94 5.84 21.92
N VAL A 65 -11.89 5.08 20.81
CA VAL A 65 -12.86 4.04 20.49
C VAL A 65 -12.90 2.94 21.57
N ALA A 66 -11.74 2.50 22.07
CA ALA A 66 -11.68 1.52 23.16
C ALA A 66 -12.40 2.02 24.43
N GLY A 67 -12.18 3.29 24.79
CA GLY A 67 -12.90 3.94 25.90
C GLY A 67 -14.42 3.96 25.71
N LEU A 68 -14.90 4.27 24.50
CA LEU A 68 -16.35 4.28 24.20
C LEU A 68 -17.02 2.92 24.38
N VAL A 69 -16.29 1.82 24.21
CA VAL A 69 -16.81 0.45 24.37
C VAL A 69 -16.41 -0.19 25.69
N GLY A 70 -15.91 0.59 26.64
CA GLY A 70 -15.51 0.11 27.98
C GLY A 70 -14.34 -0.88 27.95
N ARG A 71 -13.46 -0.80 26.94
CA ARG A 71 -12.27 -1.66 26.82
C ARG A 71 -11.02 -0.88 27.19
N ALA A 72 -10.15 -1.52 27.96
CA ALA A 72 -8.80 -1.02 28.17
C ALA A 72 -8.03 -1.06 26.85
N PRO A 73 -7.41 0.05 26.41
CA PRO A 73 -6.54 0.02 25.26
C PRO A 73 -5.35 -0.90 25.54
N ARG A 74 -5.05 -1.80 24.61
CA ARG A 74 -3.87 -2.65 24.69
C ARG A 74 -2.75 -2.00 23.91
N GLU A 75 -1.65 -1.70 24.59
CA GLU A 75 -0.44 -1.25 23.90
C GLU A 75 0.13 -2.39 23.05
N PRO A 76 0.55 -2.10 21.81
CA PRO A 76 1.14 -3.12 20.95
C PRO A 76 2.46 -3.59 21.56
N GLN A 77 2.57 -4.91 21.76
CA GLN A 77 3.80 -5.53 22.26
C GLN A 77 4.92 -5.49 21.20
N HIS A 78 4.55 -5.46 19.92
CA HIS A 78 5.47 -5.44 18.80
C HIS A 78 5.01 -4.39 17.79
N TRP A 79 5.89 -3.42 17.51
CA TRP A 79 5.69 -2.49 16.41
C TRP A 79 6.07 -3.17 15.10
N PRO A 80 5.21 -3.11 14.07
CA PRO A 80 5.52 -3.74 12.80
C PRO A 80 6.66 -2.98 12.14
N GLN A 81 7.75 -3.69 11.86
CA GLN A 81 8.88 -3.16 11.10
C GLN A 81 8.51 -3.19 9.61
N MET A 82 8.45 -2.02 8.98
CA MET A 82 8.16 -1.91 7.55
C MET A 82 9.48 -1.86 6.77
N PRO A 83 9.60 -2.59 5.64
CA PRO A 83 10.76 -2.45 4.78
C PRO A 83 10.85 -1.02 4.24
N MET A 84 12.07 -0.52 4.04
CA MET A 84 12.30 0.75 3.39
C MET A 84 11.83 0.66 1.93
N LEU A 85 10.79 1.41 1.55
CA LEU A 85 10.30 1.47 0.17
C LEU A 85 10.77 2.73 -0.58
N ALA A 86 11.30 3.71 0.16
CA ALA A 86 11.90 4.90 -0.41
C ALA A 86 13.39 4.67 -0.73
N GLN A 87 14.09 5.74 -1.11
CA GLN A 87 15.55 5.71 -1.34
C GLN A 87 16.33 6.48 -0.25
N ALA A 88 15.71 6.71 0.91
CA ALA A 88 16.31 7.45 2.02
C ALA A 88 17.18 6.59 2.95
N GLY A 89 17.23 5.27 2.73
CA GLY A 89 18.00 4.33 3.54
C GLY A 89 18.28 3.03 2.79
N PRO A 90 18.92 2.05 3.45
CA PRO A 90 19.29 0.79 2.82
C PRO A 90 18.09 0.05 2.23
N ARG A 91 18.27 -0.48 1.03
CA ARG A 91 17.27 -1.26 0.29
C ARG A 91 17.74 -2.69 0.09
N ASP A 92 16.78 -3.59 -0.07
CA ASP A 92 17.05 -5.03 -0.15
C ASP A 92 18.00 -5.41 -1.29
N TRP A 93 17.93 -4.70 -2.43
CA TRP A 93 18.81 -4.93 -3.59
C TRP A 93 20.30 -4.71 -3.29
N GLN A 94 20.63 -4.01 -2.19
CA GLN A 94 22.02 -3.79 -1.75
C GLN A 94 22.54 -4.93 -0.87
N ALA A 95 21.65 -5.76 -0.31
CA ALA A 95 22.01 -6.82 0.59
C ALA A 95 22.33 -8.13 -0.15
N ALA A 96 23.28 -8.89 0.38
CA ALA A 96 23.57 -10.24 -0.13
C ALA A 96 22.35 -11.17 0.02
N GLY A 97 22.24 -12.13 -0.89
CA GLY A 97 21.16 -13.13 -0.87
C GLY A 97 19.76 -12.55 -1.11
N ASN A 98 19.65 -11.44 -1.84
CA ASN A 98 18.36 -10.81 -2.16
C ASN A 98 17.56 -11.54 -3.27
N GLY A 99 18.13 -12.59 -3.85
CA GLY A 99 17.47 -13.39 -4.89
C GLY A 99 17.37 -12.70 -6.25
N GLY A 100 18.06 -11.58 -6.45
CA GLY A 100 18.10 -10.84 -7.70
C GLY A 100 16.97 -9.82 -7.86
N ILE A 101 17.18 -8.84 -8.74
CA ILE A 101 16.18 -7.81 -9.07
C ILE A 101 15.10 -8.42 -9.95
N LEU A 102 13.85 -8.34 -9.50
CA LEU A 102 12.67 -8.75 -10.25
C LEU A 102 12.02 -7.55 -10.97
N CYS A 103 11.99 -6.37 -10.36
CA CYS A 103 11.49 -5.14 -10.98
C CYS A 103 12.58 -4.10 -11.06
N HIS A 104 13.12 -3.90 -12.27
CA HIS A 104 14.20 -2.95 -12.52
C HIS A 104 13.80 -1.49 -12.28
N CYS A 105 12.55 -1.11 -12.54
CA CYS A 105 12.13 0.29 -12.38
C CYS A 105 12.09 0.74 -10.91
N GLU A 106 11.81 -0.16 -9.97
CA GLU A 106 11.64 0.14 -8.55
C GLU A 106 12.69 -0.56 -7.66
N LEU A 107 13.66 -1.22 -8.31
CA LEU A 107 14.72 -2.04 -7.72
C LEU A 107 14.20 -3.06 -6.70
N VAL A 108 13.05 -3.67 -7.03
CA VAL A 108 12.41 -4.66 -6.15
C VAL A 108 13.03 -6.02 -6.40
N THR A 109 13.45 -6.68 -5.33
CA THR A 109 14.11 -7.98 -5.39
C THR A 109 13.12 -9.14 -5.28
N ARG A 110 13.56 -10.35 -5.66
CA ARG A 110 12.77 -11.56 -5.44
C ARG A 110 12.49 -11.79 -3.95
N ARG A 111 13.47 -11.55 -3.08
CA ARG A 111 13.30 -11.71 -1.61
C ARG A 111 12.23 -10.77 -1.06
N GLU A 112 12.14 -9.53 -1.54
CA GLU A 112 11.07 -8.61 -1.13
C GLU A 112 9.68 -9.13 -1.52
N ILE A 113 9.54 -9.71 -2.71
CA ILE A 113 8.27 -10.32 -3.15
C ILE A 113 7.92 -11.52 -2.26
N GLU A 114 8.85 -12.44 -2.06
CA GLU A 114 8.64 -13.63 -1.23
C GLU A 114 8.32 -13.26 0.23
N ALA A 115 9.01 -12.28 0.80
CA ALA A 115 8.72 -11.76 2.13
C ALA A 115 7.30 -11.20 2.23
N ALA A 116 6.83 -10.46 1.22
CA ALA A 116 5.47 -9.94 1.19
C ALA A 116 4.41 -11.06 1.05
N LEU A 117 4.72 -12.13 0.32
CA LEU A 117 3.84 -13.31 0.14
C LEU A 117 3.81 -14.25 1.35
N ASN A 118 4.82 -14.20 2.21
CA ASN A 118 4.97 -15.06 3.40
C ASN A 118 4.74 -14.32 4.73
N ALA A 119 4.47 -13.01 4.69
CA ALA A 119 4.24 -12.21 5.89
C ALA A 119 3.01 -12.68 6.71
N PRO A 120 2.91 -12.36 8.01
CA PRO A 120 1.74 -12.71 8.84
C PRO A 120 0.39 -12.26 8.25
N ALA A 121 0.40 -11.13 7.53
CA ALA A 121 -0.67 -10.71 6.64
C ALA A 121 -0.13 -10.73 5.19
N PRO A 122 -0.27 -11.87 4.49
CA PRO A 122 0.29 -12.05 3.15
C PRO A 122 -0.35 -11.12 2.12
N ALA A 123 0.44 -10.65 1.16
CA ALA A 123 -0.10 -10.02 -0.03
C ALA A 123 -0.80 -11.07 -0.91
N ARG A 124 -2.13 -10.98 -1.03
CA ARG A 124 -2.95 -11.92 -1.83
C ARG A 124 -3.45 -11.32 -3.15
N SER A 125 -2.90 -10.19 -3.57
CA SER A 125 -3.23 -9.53 -4.83
C SER A 125 -2.09 -8.65 -5.31
N ILE A 126 -2.11 -8.31 -6.61
CA ILE A 126 -1.14 -7.36 -7.19
C ILE A 126 -1.19 -6.00 -6.48
N ALA A 127 -2.39 -5.54 -6.09
CA ALA A 127 -2.54 -4.29 -5.36
C ALA A 127 -1.96 -4.37 -3.95
N GLY A 128 -2.09 -5.52 -3.27
CA GLY A 128 -1.41 -5.77 -2.00
C GLY A 128 0.11 -5.75 -2.17
N LEU A 129 0.61 -6.40 -3.22
CA LEU A 129 2.05 -6.50 -3.49
C LEU A 129 2.64 -5.13 -3.85
N LYS A 130 1.98 -4.35 -4.72
CA LYS A 130 2.31 -2.94 -5.03
C LYS A 130 2.49 -2.11 -3.76
N ARG A 131 1.54 -2.18 -2.81
CA ARG A 131 1.62 -1.40 -1.56
C ARG A 131 2.74 -1.86 -0.63
N ARG A 132 3.14 -3.13 -0.71
CA ARG A 132 4.16 -3.72 0.17
C ARG A 132 5.58 -3.61 -0.37
N THR A 133 5.77 -3.50 -1.69
CA THR A 133 7.10 -3.55 -2.31
C THR A 133 7.34 -2.50 -3.39
N ARG A 134 6.30 -1.78 -3.84
CA ARG A 134 6.30 -0.90 -5.03
C ARG A 134 6.51 -1.61 -6.37
N VAL A 135 6.50 -2.94 -6.43
CA VAL A 135 6.63 -3.66 -7.69
C VAL A 135 5.58 -3.18 -8.70
N THR A 136 5.94 -3.09 -9.99
CA THR A 136 5.07 -2.60 -11.09
C THR A 136 4.63 -1.12 -10.99
N MET A 137 5.14 -0.33 -10.04
CA MET A 137 4.79 1.09 -9.88
C MET A 137 5.76 2.07 -10.56
N GLY A 138 6.85 1.57 -11.14
CA GLY A 138 7.83 2.39 -11.84
C GLY A 138 7.43 2.65 -13.31
N ARG A 139 8.33 3.30 -14.07
CA ARG A 139 8.08 3.80 -15.43
C ARG A 139 7.36 2.81 -16.36
N CYS A 140 7.71 1.53 -16.34
CA CYS A 140 7.14 0.53 -17.24
C CYS A 140 5.73 0.03 -16.86
N GLN A 141 5.17 0.48 -15.73
CA GLN A 141 3.85 0.07 -15.21
C GLN A 141 3.64 -1.45 -15.14
N GLY A 142 4.72 -2.19 -14.93
CA GLY A 142 4.71 -3.65 -14.81
C GLY A 142 5.04 -4.41 -16.09
N PHE A 143 5.14 -3.76 -17.25
CA PHE A 143 5.43 -4.41 -18.54
C PHE A 143 6.61 -5.40 -18.46
N GLY A 144 7.72 -5.01 -17.82
CA GLY A 144 8.92 -5.85 -17.76
C GLY A 144 8.91 -6.96 -16.69
N CYS A 145 8.05 -6.90 -15.67
CA CYS A 145 8.13 -7.82 -14.52
C CYS A 145 6.87 -8.65 -14.27
N THR A 146 5.75 -8.32 -14.91
CA THR A 146 4.46 -9.00 -14.71
C THR A 146 4.51 -10.49 -15.06
N ALA A 147 5.22 -10.91 -16.10
CA ALA A 147 5.33 -12.34 -16.46
C ALA A 147 6.07 -13.15 -15.38
N ALA A 148 7.15 -12.61 -14.82
CA ALA A 148 7.86 -13.24 -13.71
C ALA A 148 7.02 -13.25 -12.42
N LEU A 149 6.28 -12.16 -12.16
CA LEU A 149 5.34 -12.09 -11.04
C LEU A 149 4.23 -13.13 -11.14
N ALA A 150 3.64 -13.33 -12.32
CA ALA A 150 2.58 -14.31 -12.51
C ALA A 150 3.03 -15.71 -12.07
N LYS A 151 4.24 -16.13 -12.49
CA LYS A 151 4.86 -17.40 -12.05
C LYS A 151 5.13 -17.42 -10.55
N LEU A 152 5.70 -16.35 -9.99
CA LEU A 152 6.08 -16.31 -8.58
C LEU A 152 4.87 -16.26 -7.62
N THR A 153 3.74 -15.75 -8.11
CA THR A 153 2.50 -15.56 -7.33
C THR A 153 1.43 -16.62 -7.63
N GLU A 154 1.77 -17.61 -8.45
CA GLU A 154 0.90 -18.73 -8.81
C GLU A 154 0.36 -19.43 -7.55
N ALA A 155 -0.96 -19.64 -7.51
CA ALA A 155 -1.69 -20.17 -6.34
C ALA A 155 -1.53 -19.36 -5.03
N ARG A 156 -0.89 -18.18 -5.05
CA ARG A 156 -0.70 -17.31 -3.86
C ARG A 156 -1.72 -16.19 -3.78
N PHE A 157 -2.22 -15.73 -4.92
CA PHE A 157 -3.22 -14.66 -5.01
C PHE A 157 -4.64 -15.22 -4.95
N THR A 158 -5.56 -14.40 -4.41
CA THR A 158 -6.99 -14.69 -4.42
C THR A 158 -7.53 -14.76 -5.85
N GLN A 159 -7.00 -13.92 -6.74
CA GLN A 159 -7.26 -13.97 -8.17
C GLN A 159 -5.93 -14.12 -8.91
N PRO A 160 -5.77 -15.17 -9.74
CA PRO A 160 -4.57 -15.36 -10.56
C PRO A 160 -4.28 -14.15 -11.47
N MET A 161 -2.99 -13.92 -11.74
CA MET A 161 -2.57 -12.84 -12.65
C MET A 161 -2.76 -13.20 -14.13
N THR A 162 -2.73 -14.49 -14.44
CA THR A 162 -3.03 -15.04 -15.76
C THR A 162 -4.45 -15.58 -15.76
N CYS A 163 -5.15 -15.42 -16.89
CA CYS A 163 -6.30 -16.27 -17.16
C CYS A 163 -5.74 -17.70 -17.19
N GLY A 164 -6.27 -18.62 -16.38
CA GLY A 164 -5.88 -20.03 -16.51
C GLY A 164 -6.04 -20.41 -17.97
N ASP A 165 -5.05 -21.13 -18.52
CA ASP A 165 -5.23 -21.77 -19.80
C ASP A 165 -6.50 -22.62 -19.64
N LYS A 166 -7.57 -22.27 -20.35
CA LYS A 166 -8.62 -23.24 -20.56
C LYS A 166 -7.93 -24.29 -21.40
N ASP A 167 -7.58 -25.40 -20.76
CA ASP A 167 -7.11 -26.59 -21.46
C ASP A 167 -8.00 -26.74 -22.70
N GLY A 168 -7.36 -26.63 -23.86
CA GLY A 168 -8.03 -26.77 -25.13
C GLY A 168 -8.49 -28.21 -25.28
N ASP A 169 -9.77 -28.44 -25.04
CA ASP A 169 -10.55 -29.54 -25.62
C ASP A 169 -11.29 -29.04 -26.87
#